data_AF-A0A4Q7QRI9-F1
#
_entry.id   AF-A0A4Q7QRI9-F1
#
_cell.length_a   1.000
_cell.length_b   1.000
_cell.length_c   1.000
_cell.angle_alpha   90.00
_cell.angle_beta   90.00
_cell.angle_gamma   90.00
#
_symmetry.space_group_name_H-M   'P 1'
#
loop_
_entity.id
_entity.type
_entity.pdbx_description
1 polymer ?
#
loop_
_entity_poly.entity_id
_entity_poly.type
_entity_poly.pdbx_seq_one_letter_code
_entity_poly.pdbx_strand_id
1 'polypeptide(L)'
;MKFYIASSFKNKELVQKISIDIRSQLGWKLTYDWTQNERAESIETLTEIGVKEFAGVLESDVVIVILPGGKGCHIEMGIALGSKKLLFLYDPDRILNNLEDAAAFYFLPEIKHWNGDIKVLNNTCCS
;
A
#
# COMPACT_ATOMS: atom_id res chain seq x y z
N MET A 1 15.35 -3.02 1.71
CA MET A 1 13.97 -2.89 2.22
C MET A 1 13.04 -3.80 1.45
N LYS A 2 12.06 -4.35 2.14
CA LYS A 2 10.88 -5.02 1.61
C LYS A 2 9.71 -4.05 1.64
N PHE A 3 8.88 -4.04 0.60
CA PHE A 3 7.73 -3.15 0.53
C PHE A 3 6.47 -3.86 0.07
N TYR A 4 5.33 -3.31 0.46
CA TYR A 4 4.00 -3.69 0.02
C TYR A 4 3.23 -2.44 -0.45
N ILE A 5 2.38 -2.59 -1.47
CA ILE A 5 1.52 -1.50 -1.94
C ILE A 5 0.05 -1.94 -1.79
N ALA A 6 -0.70 -1.27 -0.93
CA ALA A 6 -2.12 -1.47 -0.72
C ALA A 6 -2.94 -0.48 -1.56
N SER A 7 -3.95 -0.93 -2.31
CA SER A 7 -4.86 -0.03 -3.02
C SER A 7 -6.18 -0.71 -3.43
N SER A 8 -6.96 -0.07 -4.29
CA SER A 8 -8.11 -0.67 -4.95
C SER A 8 -7.73 -1.27 -6.31
N PHE A 9 -8.52 -2.23 -6.80
CA PHE A 9 -8.38 -2.78 -8.16
C PHE A 9 -8.39 -1.70 -9.27
N LYS A 10 -9.01 -0.54 -9.03
CA LYS A 10 -9.00 0.59 -9.98
C LYS A 10 -7.60 1.14 -10.21
N ASN A 11 -6.71 1.00 -9.23
CA ASN A 11 -5.35 1.54 -9.25
C ASN A 11 -4.31 0.49 -9.68
N LYS A 12 -4.73 -0.65 -10.23
CA LYS A 12 -3.85 -1.79 -10.57
C LYS A 12 -2.65 -1.37 -11.44
N GLU A 13 -2.88 -0.58 -12.49
CA GLU A 13 -1.81 -0.08 -13.37
C GLU A 13 -0.84 0.86 -12.63
N LEU A 14 -1.37 1.76 -11.79
CA LEU A 14 -0.56 2.68 -11.00
C LEU A 14 0.32 1.94 -9.98
N VAL A 15 -0.24 0.92 -9.31
CA VAL A 15 0.47 0.05 -8.38
C VAL A 15 1.62 -0.68 -9.10
N GLN A 16 1.37 -1.23 -10.28
CA GLN A 16 2.39 -1.90 -11.08
C GLN A 16 3.52 -0.95 -11.49
N LYS A 17 3.17 0.25 -11.97
CA LYS A 17 4.13 1.29 -12.35
C LYS A 17 5.01 1.67 -11.16
N ILE A 18 4.43 2.06 -10.03
CA ILE A 18 5.17 2.46 -8.83
C ILE A 18 6.03 1.30 -8.32
N SER A 19 5.52 0.07 -8.34
CA SER A 19 6.28 -1.11 -7.95
C SER A 19 7.52 -1.33 -8.84
N ILE A 20 7.41 -1.12 -10.16
CA ILE A 20 8.55 -1.16 -11.09
C ILE A 20 9.54 -0.04 -10.76
N ASP A 21 9.06 1.18 -10.53
CA ASP A 21 9.91 2.34 -10.21
C ASP A 21 10.69 2.14 -8.90
N ILE A 22 10.03 1.67 -7.84
CA ILE A 22 10.67 1.36 -6.56
C ILE A 22 11.73 0.27 -6.73
N ARG A 23 11.40 -0.82 -7.45
CA ARG A 23 12.34 -1.94 -7.67
C ARG A 23 13.56 -1.50 -8.48
N SER A 24 13.35 -0.73 -9.55
CA SER A 24 14.42 -0.30 -10.45
C SER A 24 15.30 0.80 -9.87
N GLN A 25 14.71 1.77 -9.15
CA GLN A 25 15.43 2.94 -8.64
C GLN A 25 16.01 2.73 -7.24
N LEU A 26 15.36 1.94 -6.39
CA LEU A 26 15.77 1.72 -4.99
C LEU A 26 16.30 0.31 -4.72
N GLY A 27 16.09 -0.65 -5.63
CA GLY A 27 16.47 -2.05 -5.42
C GLY A 27 15.67 -2.75 -4.31
N TRP A 28 14.54 -2.19 -3.89
CA TRP A 28 13.70 -2.79 -2.86
C TRP A 28 12.95 -4.01 -3.39
N LYS A 29 12.53 -4.91 -2.50
CA LYS A 29 11.84 -6.15 -2.85
C LYS A 29 10.34 -6.04 -2.54
N LEU A 30 9.49 -6.33 -3.52
CA LEU A 30 8.05 -6.43 -3.31
C LEU A 30 7.75 -7.74 -2.57
N THR A 31 6.97 -7.68 -1.48
CA THR A 31 6.64 -8.86 -0.66
C THR A 31 5.54 -9.71 -1.28
N TYR A 32 4.53 -9.07 -1.87
CA TYR A 32 3.46 -9.76 -2.58
C TYR A 32 2.88 -8.83 -3.66
N ASP A 33 2.65 -9.38 -4.85
CA ASP A 33 2.06 -8.67 -5.98
C ASP A 33 0.59 -9.09 -6.16
N TRP A 34 -0.31 -8.50 -5.37
CA TRP A 34 -1.75 -8.76 -5.49
C TRP A 34 -2.31 -8.33 -6.86
N THR A 35 -1.59 -7.49 -7.62
CA THR A 35 -2.04 -7.09 -8.95
C THR A 35 -2.07 -8.26 -9.92
N GLN A 36 -1.38 -9.36 -9.63
CA GLN A 36 -1.46 -10.58 -10.44
C GLN A 36 -2.73 -11.40 -10.17
N ASN A 37 -3.48 -11.08 -9.11
CA ASN A 37 -4.68 -11.81 -8.76
C ASN A 37 -5.82 -11.50 -9.75
N GLU A 38 -6.52 -12.56 -10.10
CA GLU A 38 -7.83 -12.47 -10.73
C GLU A 38 -8.92 -12.33 -9.66
N ARG A 39 -10.14 -12.02 -10.09
CA ARG A 39 -11.26 -11.92 -9.17
C ARG A 39 -11.59 -13.30 -8.63
N ALA A 40 -11.53 -13.47 -7.30
CA ALA A 40 -11.87 -14.72 -6.67
C ALA A 40 -13.38 -15.02 -6.78
N GLU A 41 -13.71 -16.29 -7.05
CA GLU A 41 -15.09 -16.78 -7.20
C GLU A 41 -15.47 -17.83 -6.13
N SER A 42 -14.53 -18.22 -5.27
CA SER A 42 -14.76 -19.20 -4.20
C SER A 42 -14.15 -18.76 -2.86
N ILE A 43 -14.61 -19.39 -1.78
CA ILE A 43 -14.11 -19.16 -0.42
C ILE A 43 -12.63 -19.56 -0.32
N GLU A 44 -12.25 -20.66 -0.97
CA GLU A 44 -10.88 -21.16 -0.99
C GLU A 44 -9.94 -20.13 -1.63
N THR A 45 -10.29 -19.62 -2.81
CA THR A 45 -9.48 -18.61 -3.51
C THR A 45 -9.43 -17.29 -2.72
N LEU A 46 -10.54 -16.87 -2.10
CA LEU A 46 -10.56 -15.70 -1.21
C LEU A 46 -9.65 -15.90 0.00
N THR A 47 -9.66 -17.09 0.58
CA THR A 47 -8.82 -17.43 1.74
C THR A 47 -7.34 -17.40 1.36
N GLU A 48 -6.97 -18.01 0.24
CA GLU A 48 -5.59 -18.01 -0.26
C GLU A 48 -5.08 -16.60 -0.54
N ILE A 49 -5.90 -15.76 -1.19
CA ILE A 49 -5.54 -14.36 -1.44
C ILE A 49 -5.35 -13.63 -0.11
N GLY A 50 -6.30 -13.75 0.81
CA GLY A 50 -6.22 -13.08 2.12
C GLY A 50 -4.99 -13.49 2.93
N VAL A 51 -4.62 -14.77 2.93
CA VAL A 51 -3.39 -15.26 3.58
C VAL A 51 -2.14 -14.63 2.96
N LYS A 52 -2.07 -14.55 1.62
CA LYS A 52 -0.93 -13.96 0.91
C LYS A 52 -0.84 -12.44 1.10
N GLU A 53 -1.97 -11.72 1.07
CA GLU A 53 -2.03 -10.28 1.35
C GLU A 53 -1.59 -9.98 2.79
N PHE A 54 -2.12 -10.73 3.76
CA PHE A 54 -1.75 -10.61 5.17
C PHE A 54 -0.24 -10.83 5.40
N ALA A 55 0.30 -11.92 4.85
CA ALA A 55 1.74 -12.20 4.91
C ALA A 55 2.56 -11.11 4.20
N GLY A 56 2.11 -10.65 3.03
CA GLY A 56 2.75 -9.58 2.26
C GLY A 56 2.91 -8.29 3.06
N VAL A 57 1.87 -7.89 3.80
CA VAL A 57 1.94 -6.72 4.70
C VAL A 57 2.89 -7.00 5.87
N LEU A 58 2.77 -8.14 6.55
CA LEU A 58 3.59 -8.45 7.73
C LEU A 58 5.08 -8.60 7.42
N GLU A 59 5.43 -9.12 6.26
CA GLU A 59 6.83 -9.29 5.83
C GLU A 59 7.46 -8.00 5.30
N SER A 60 6.66 -6.96 5.05
CA SER A 60 7.17 -5.69 4.54
C SER A 60 7.82 -4.86 5.65
N ASP A 61 8.80 -4.04 5.26
CA ASP A 61 9.34 -2.98 6.11
C ASP A 61 8.55 -1.68 5.91
N VAL A 62 8.12 -1.44 4.67
CA VAL A 62 7.39 -0.25 4.21
C VAL A 62 6.06 -0.64 3.56
N VAL A 63 4.99 0.05 3.92
CA VAL A 63 3.68 -0.08 3.28
C VAL A 63 3.30 1.25 2.63
N ILE A 64 2.92 1.19 1.36
CA ILE A 64 2.45 2.34 0.60
C ILE A 64 0.97 2.14 0.31
N VAL A 65 0.13 3.03 0.82
CA VAL A 65 -1.31 3.04 0.59
C VAL A 65 -1.62 4.03 -0.52
N ILE A 66 -2.29 3.59 -1.58
CA ILE A 66 -2.71 4.46 -2.69
C ILE A 66 -4.23 4.63 -2.67
N LEU A 67 -4.69 5.87 -2.60
CA LEU A 67 -6.10 6.23 -2.65
C LEU A 67 -6.59 6.47 -4.09
N PRO A 68 -7.89 6.25 -4.39
CA PRO A 68 -8.90 5.68 -3.50
C PRO A 68 -8.66 4.19 -3.19
N GLY A 69 -8.71 3.82 -1.90
CA GLY A 69 -8.50 2.46 -1.41
C GLY A 69 -9.74 1.57 -1.53
N GLY A 70 -9.54 0.26 -1.68
CA GLY A 70 -10.60 -0.75 -1.58
C GLY A 70 -10.86 -1.21 -0.15
N LYS A 71 -11.81 -2.15 0.06
CA LYS A 71 -12.09 -2.71 1.40
C LYS A 71 -10.84 -3.36 2.03
N GLY A 72 -10.12 -4.19 1.26
CA GLY A 72 -8.88 -4.84 1.69
C GLY A 72 -7.79 -3.83 2.06
N CYS A 73 -7.61 -2.80 1.23
CA CYS A 73 -6.61 -1.73 1.44
C CYS A 73 -6.65 -1.11 2.85
N HIS A 74 -7.84 -0.85 3.40
CA HIS A 74 -7.96 -0.27 4.74
C HIS A 74 -7.63 -1.27 5.85
N ILE A 75 -7.92 -2.56 5.65
CA ILE A 75 -7.50 -3.62 6.57
C ILE A 75 -5.98 -3.78 6.54
N GLU A 76 -5.37 -3.76 5.36
CA GLU A 76 -3.92 -3.80 5.17
C GLU A 76 -3.23 -2.59 5.83
N MET A 77 -3.80 -1.39 5.68
CA MET A 77 -3.35 -0.18 6.38
C MET A 77 -3.43 -0.34 7.91
N GLY A 78 -4.52 -0.92 8.42
CA GLY A 78 -4.68 -1.21 9.84
C GLY A 78 -3.65 -2.21 10.37
N ILE A 79 -3.38 -3.30 9.62
CA ILE A 79 -2.35 -4.29 9.95
C ILE A 79 -0.97 -3.63 9.98
N ALA A 80 -0.67 -2.78 9.00
CA ALA A 80 0.60 -2.06 8.91
C ALA A 80 0.82 -1.13 10.11
N LEU A 81 -0.19 -0.34 10.49
CA LEU A 81 -0.17 0.51 11.69
C LEU A 81 0.01 -0.32 12.96
N GLY A 82 -0.81 -1.36 13.15
CA GLY A 82 -0.74 -2.25 14.31
C GLY A 82 0.60 -2.99 14.44
N SER A 83 1.24 -3.25 13.31
CA SER A 83 2.56 -3.90 13.22
C SER A 83 3.72 -2.91 13.17
N LYS A 84 3.46 -1.61 13.37
CA LYS A 84 4.45 -0.52 13.41
C LYS A 84 5.33 -0.45 12.14
N LYS A 85 4.74 -0.71 10.97
CA LYS A 85 5.41 -0.57 9.67
C LYS A 85 5.57 0.91 9.32
N LEU A 86 6.58 1.23 8.51
CA LEU A 86 6.69 2.57 7.94
C LEU A 86 5.59 2.75 6.89
N LEU A 87 4.67 3.67 7.11
CA LEU A 87 3.48 3.83 6.27
C LEU A 87 3.49 5.14 5.50
N PHE A 88 3.35 5.04 4.18
CA PHE A 88 3.13 6.18 3.30
C PHE A 88 1.73 6.15 2.72
N LEU A 89 1.08 7.31 2.65
CA LEU A 89 -0.21 7.49 2.01
C LEU A 89 -0.05 8.37 0.78
N TYR A 90 -0.48 7.86 -0.38
CA TYR A 90 -0.48 8.59 -1.64
C TYR A 90 -1.92 8.83 -2.10
N ASP A 91 -2.26 10.10 -2.27
CA ASP A 91 -3.56 10.56 -2.75
C ASP A 91 -3.40 11.32 -4.08
N PRO A 92 -3.19 10.61 -5.20
CA PRO A 92 -3.00 11.24 -6.51
C PRO A 92 -4.22 12.04 -6.96
N ASP A 93 -5.42 11.57 -6.59
CA ASP A 93 -6.70 12.15 -6.99
C ASP A 93 -7.16 13.28 -6.06
N ARG A 94 -6.40 13.56 -5.00
CA ARG A 94 -6.67 14.59 -4.00
C ARG A 94 -8.03 14.43 -3.33
N ILE A 95 -8.47 13.18 -3.09
CA ILE A 95 -9.74 12.90 -2.42
C ILE A 95 -9.79 13.49 -1.02
N LEU A 96 -8.64 13.66 -0.37
CA LEU A 96 -8.54 14.24 0.96
C LEU A 96 -8.82 15.75 1.00
N ASN A 97 -8.95 16.41 -0.17
CA ASN A 97 -9.45 17.78 -0.22
C ASN A 97 -10.94 17.87 0.15
N ASN A 98 -11.69 16.78 -0.01
CA ASN A 98 -13.04 16.65 0.50
C ASN A 98 -13.03 15.79 1.76
N LEU A 99 -13.10 16.42 2.93
CA LEU A 99 -12.99 15.71 4.21
C LEU A 99 -14.18 14.78 4.50
N GLU A 100 -15.30 14.91 3.79
CA GLU A 100 -16.44 14.00 3.91
C GLU A 100 -16.10 12.57 3.47
N ASP A 101 -15.16 12.43 2.52
CA ASP A 101 -14.71 11.15 1.98
C ASP A 101 -13.47 10.60 2.70
N ALA A 102 -12.93 11.36 3.67
CA ALA A 102 -11.70 11.02 4.37
C ALA A 102 -11.97 10.22 5.65
N ALA A 103 -11.27 9.09 5.81
CA ALA A 103 -11.22 8.39 7.08
C ALA A 103 -10.27 9.11 8.05
N ALA A 104 -10.67 9.24 9.32
CA ALA A 104 -9.85 9.87 10.36
C ALA A 104 -8.43 9.26 10.46
N PHE A 105 -8.32 7.95 10.21
CA PHE A 105 -7.04 7.23 10.24
C PHE A 105 -6.00 7.78 9.27
N TYR A 106 -6.40 8.41 8.15
CA TYR A 106 -5.45 9.02 7.19
C TYR A 106 -4.62 10.17 7.76
N PHE A 107 -5.04 10.72 8.90
CA PHE A 107 -4.42 11.88 9.55
C PHE A 107 -3.65 11.51 10.83
N LEU A 108 -3.46 10.23 11.10
CA LEU A 108 -2.59 9.79 12.20
C LEU A 108 -1.16 10.29 11.97
N PRO A 109 -0.44 10.73 13.03
CA PRO A 109 0.91 11.27 12.90
C PRO A 109 1.94 10.26 12.39
N GLU A 110 1.65 8.97 12.51
CA GLU A 110 2.46 7.88 11.98
C GLU A 110 2.37 7.76 10.45
N ILE A 111 1.34 8.35 9.83
CA ILE A 111 1.13 8.28 8.38
C ILE A 111 1.88 9.40 7.68
N LYS A 112 2.80 9.02 6.79
CA LYS A 112 3.57 9.97 5.97
C LYS A 112 2.86 10.20 4.64
N HIS A 113 2.30 11.40 4.47
CA HIS A 113 1.71 11.80 3.19
C HIS A 113 2.81 11.93 2.14
N TRP A 114 2.69 11.14 1.08
CA TRP A 114 3.67 11.02 0.01
C TRP A 114 3.12 11.64 -1.27
N ASN A 115 3.97 12.33 -2.02
CA ASN A 115 3.60 13.04 -3.25
C ASN A 115 3.85 12.24 -4.53
N GLY A 116 4.33 10.99 -4.42
CA GLY A 116 4.68 10.14 -5.57
C GLY A 116 6.17 10.20 -5.98
N ASP A 117 7.00 11.04 -5.34
CA ASP A 117 8.44 11.07 -5.63
C ASP A 117 9.19 9.94 -4.90
N ILE A 118 9.69 8.97 -5.67
CA ILE A 118 10.41 7.78 -5.19
C ILE A 118 11.63 8.15 -4.34
N LYS A 119 12.28 9.29 -4.62
CA LYS A 119 13.46 9.74 -3.85
C LYS A 119 13.11 10.05 -2.39
N VAL A 120 11.89 10.52 -2.13
CA VAL A 120 11.40 10.80 -0.77
C VAL A 120 11.31 9.53 0.07
N LEU A 121 10.94 8.40 -0.55
CA LEU A 121 10.88 7.11 0.15
C LEU A 121 12.26 6.70 0.68
N ASN A 122 13.32 6.90 -0.12
CA ASN A 122 14.69 6.55 0.27
C ASN A 122 15.21 7.40 1.44
N ASN A 123 15.03 8.73 1.35
CA ASN A 123 15.52 9.66 2.37
C ASN A 123 14.90 9.40 3.75
N THR A 124 13.67 8.89 3.76
CA THR A 124 12.90 8.62 4.97
C THR A 124 13.29 7.30 5.65
N CYS A 125 13.95 6.39 4.92
CA CYS A 125 14.37 5.08 5.43
C CYS A 125 15.83 5.06 5.91
N CYS A 126 16.64 6.06 5.52
CA CYS A 126 18.06 6.17 5.88
C CYS A 126 18.34 7.09 7.09
N SER A 127 17.30 7.68 7.68
CA SER A 127 17.33 8.52 8.88
C SER A 127 16.87 7.75 10.10
#